data_AF-A0A974ULD4-F1
#
_entry.id   AF-A0A974ULD4-F1
#
_cell.length_a   1.000
_cell.length_b   1.000
_cell.length_c   1.000
_cell.angle_alpha   90.00
_cell.angle_beta   90.00
_cell.angle_gamma   90.00
#
_symmetry.space_group_name_H-M   'P 1'
#
loop_
_entity.id
_entity.type
_entity.pdbx_description
1 polymer ?
#
loop_
_entity_poly.entity_id
_entity_poly.type
_entity_poly.pdbx_seq_one_letter_code
_entity_poly.pdbx_strand_id
1 'polypeptide(L)'
;MKNKLNLKFKIWLENDGKAFGDGPYQLLIGVNNLGSLRKAAQDMNMSYSLAHKLIKSLEVELGYPLIERTVGGAGGGGSSLTKEAKDLMQNYHSFIQEAEAALNQLFHKYFAKTNIS
;
A
#
# COMPACT_ATOMS: atom_id res chain seq x y z
N MET A 1 -13.24 -33.99 -0.52
CA MET A 1 -12.25 -32.93 -0.18
C MET A 1 -12.91 -32.01 0.84
N LYS A 2 -12.31 -31.82 2.02
CA LYS A 2 -12.90 -30.94 3.06
C LYS A 2 -12.74 -29.49 2.61
N ASN A 3 -13.85 -28.79 2.35
CA ASN A 3 -13.86 -27.35 2.12
C ASN A 3 -13.47 -26.64 3.43
N LYS A 4 -12.22 -26.22 3.55
CA LYS A 4 -11.76 -25.38 4.65
C LYS A 4 -11.86 -23.93 4.18
N LEU A 5 -12.84 -23.19 4.71
CA LEU A 5 -12.97 -21.76 4.45
C LEU A 5 -11.67 -21.05 4.86
N ASN A 6 -11.24 -20.07 4.05
CA ASN A 6 -10.06 -19.24 4.33
C ASN A 6 -10.50 -17.78 4.41
N LEU A 7 -10.05 -17.06 5.45
CA LEU A 7 -10.26 -15.63 5.55
C LEU A 7 -9.41 -14.89 4.49
N LYS A 8 -10.06 -14.00 3.74
CA LYS A 8 -9.41 -13.06 2.82
C LYS A 8 -10.07 -11.69 3.00
N PHE A 9 -9.26 -10.64 3.12
CA PHE A 9 -9.73 -9.26 3.25
C PHE A 9 -8.74 -8.30 2.59
N LYS A 10 -9.22 -7.09 2.31
CA LYS A 10 -8.42 -5.94 1.90
C LYS A 10 -8.88 -4.75 2.72
N ILE A 11 -7.94 -3.98 3.27
CA ILE A 11 -8.25 -2.81 4.09
C ILE A 11 -7.62 -1.59 3.43
N TRP A 12 -8.42 -0.55 3.21
CA TRP A 12 -7.97 0.73 2.68
C TRP A 12 -8.52 1.87 3.55
N LEU A 13 -7.76 2.96 3.59
CA LEU A 13 -8.14 4.23 4.18
C LEU A 13 -8.86 5.07 3.13
N GLU A 14 -9.93 5.74 3.54
CA GLU A 14 -10.79 6.56 2.70
C GLU A 14 -10.88 7.98 3.27
N ASN A 15 -10.80 8.99 2.40
CA ASN A 15 -11.06 10.39 2.70
C ASN A 15 -11.69 10.99 1.44
N ASP A 16 -13.02 11.16 1.41
CA ASP A 16 -13.81 11.55 0.23
C ASP A 16 -13.56 10.73 -1.07
N GLY A 17 -12.95 9.54 -0.90
CA GLY A 17 -12.46 8.67 -1.96
C GLY A 17 -11.32 7.76 -1.45
N LYS A 18 -10.91 6.76 -2.25
CA LYS A 18 -9.83 5.83 -1.85
C LYS A 18 -8.50 6.57 -1.65
N ALA A 19 -8.08 6.72 -0.39
CA ALA A 19 -6.94 7.55 -0.02
C ALA A 19 -5.65 6.74 0.18
N PHE A 20 -5.69 5.51 0.72
CA PHE A 20 -4.46 4.71 0.88
C PHE A 20 -4.75 3.22 1.12
N GLY A 21 -3.90 2.30 0.67
CA GLY A 21 -4.08 0.86 0.89
C GLY A 21 -2.93 0.03 0.35
N ASP A 22 -3.11 -1.29 0.23
CA ASP A 22 -2.06 -2.23 -0.23
C ASP A 22 -1.31 -1.78 -1.48
N GLY A 23 -2.02 -1.35 -2.53
CA GLY A 23 -1.41 -0.93 -3.79
C GLY A 23 -0.47 0.27 -3.64
N PRO A 24 -0.97 1.43 -3.19
CA PRO A 24 -0.16 2.58 -2.83
C PRO A 24 1.01 2.25 -1.89
N TYR A 25 0.76 1.46 -0.85
CA TYR A 25 1.77 1.06 0.13
C TYR A 25 2.93 0.29 -0.53
N GLN A 26 2.63 -0.70 -1.38
CA GLN A 26 3.65 -1.46 -2.13
C GLN A 26 4.43 -0.57 -3.10
N LEU A 27 3.77 0.38 -3.76
CA LEU A 27 4.44 1.32 -4.65
C LEU A 27 5.45 2.19 -3.90
N LEU A 28 5.08 2.70 -2.71
CA LEU A 28 5.98 3.49 -1.88
C LEU A 28 7.14 2.66 -1.31
N ILE A 29 6.93 1.38 -0.97
CA ILE A 29 8.03 0.45 -0.63
C ILE A 29 9.02 0.37 -1.80
N GLY A 30 8.52 0.18 -3.02
CA GLY A 30 9.36 0.13 -4.22
C GLY A 30 10.14 1.43 -4.41
N VAL A 31 9.51 2.59 -4.22
CA VAL A 31 10.20 3.89 -4.29
C VAL A 31 11.32 3.97 -3.26
N ASN A 32 11.05 3.60 -2.02
CA ASN A 32 12.04 3.61 -0.94
C ASN A 32 13.24 2.71 -1.24
N ASN A 33 12.99 1.52 -1.79
CA ASN A 33 14.04 0.52 -2.04
C ASN A 33 14.85 0.81 -3.31
N LEU A 34 14.21 1.35 -4.35
CA LEU A 34 14.79 1.49 -5.69
C LEU A 34 15.22 2.93 -6.01
N GLY A 35 14.84 3.90 -5.17
CA GLY A 35 15.12 5.32 -5.36
C GLY A 35 14.45 5.94 -6.59
N SER A 36 13.40 5.31 -7.11
CA SER A 36 12.74 5.74 -8.36
C SER A 36 11.31 5.25 -8.45
N LEU A 37 10.37 6.17 -8.66
CA LEU A 37 8.96 5.84 -8.96
C LEU A 37 8.84 5.04 -10.26
N ARG A 38 9.72 5.27 -11.24
CA ARG A 38 9.72 4.53 -12.50
C ARG A 38 10.10 3.07 -12.28
N LYS A 39 11.16 2.81 -11.51
CA LYS A 39 11.59 1.44 -11.19
C LYS A 39 10.54 0.72 -10.36
N ALA A 40 9.98 1.38 -9.34
CA ALA A 40 8.91 0.84 -8.53
C ALA A 40 7.67 0.45 -9.36
N ALA A 41 7.28 1.32 -10.31
CA ALA A 41 6.19 1.01 -11.23
C ALA A 41 6.51 -0.21 -12.11
N GLN A 42 7.72 -0.27 -12.67
CA GLN A 42 8.16 -1.41 -13.48
C GLN A 42 8.14 -2.73 -12.70
N ASP A 43 8.65 -2.74 -11.47
CA ASP A 43 8.64 -3.92 -10.59
C ASP A 43 7.22 -4.39 -10.27
N MET A 44 6.26 -3.47 -10.25
CA MET A 44 4.83 -3.78 -10.06
C MET A 44 4.08 -4.10 -11.37
N ASN A 45 4.77 -4.24 -12.50
CA ASN A 45 4.16 -4.36 -13.84
C ASN A 45 3.14 -3.24 -14.15
N MET A 46 3.40 -2.04 -13.61
CA MET A 46 2.58 -0.84 -13.73
C MET A 46 3.28 0.15 -14.66
N SER A 47 2.51 0.82 -15.53
CA SER A 47 3.08 1.90 -16.34
C SER A 47 3.48 3.08 -15.44
N TYR A 48 4.57 3.76 -15.77
CA TYR A 48 4.99 4.95 -15.03
C TYR A 48 3.89 6.03 -14.99
N SER A 49 3.10 6.18 -16.07
CA SER A 49 1.99 7.13 -16.10
C SER A 49 0.88 6.78 -15.11
N LEU A 50 0.58 5.49 -14.92
CA LEU A 50 -0.38 5.03 -13.92
C LEU A 50 0.15 5.27 -12.50
N ALA A 51 1.42 4.91 -12.23
CA ALA A 51 2.05 5.14 -10.94
C ALA A 51 2.07 6.64 -10.57
N HIS A 52 2.41 7.49 -11.53
CA HIS A 52 2.43 8.93 -11.32
C HIS A 52 1.03 9.51 -11.04
N LYS A 53 0.02 9.09 -11.81
CA LYS A 53 -1.38 9.49 -11.57
C LYS A 53 -1.86 9.04 -10.19
N LEU A 54 -1.51 7.81 -9.79
CA LEU A 54 -1.83 7.28 -8.48
C LEU A 54 -1.22 8.16 -7.39
N ILE A 55 0.09 8.40 -7.39
CA ILE A 55 0.76 9.25 -6.40
C ILE A 55 0.11 10.63 -6.33
N LYS A 56 -0.15 11.26 -7.48
CA LYS A 56 -0.77 12.59 -7.50
C LYS A 56 -2.18 12.61 -6.92
N SER A 57 -2.98 11.57 -7.17
CA SER A 57 -4.30 11.44 -6.56
C SER A 57 -4.18 11.34 -5.03
N LEU A 58 -3.28 10.49 -4.53
CA LEU A 58 -3.11 10.28 -3.10
C LEU A 58 -2.62 11.56 -2.40
N GLU A 59 -1.70 12.31 -3.01
CA GLU A 59 -1.21 13.58 -2.48
C GLU A 59 -2.33 14.63 -2.35
N VAL A 60 -3.30 14.64 -3.26
CA VAL A 60 -4.48 15.50 -3.19
C VAL A 60 -5.38 15.09 -2.03
N GLU A 61 -5.71 13.80 -1.92
CA GLU A 61 -6.61 13.30 -0.85
C GLU A 61 -5.98 13.41 0.55
N LEU A 62 -4.66 13.28 0.65
CA LEU A 62 -3.92 13.35 1.91
C LEU A 62 -3.53 14.78 2.30
N GLY A 63 -3.46 15.70 1.33
CA GLY A 63 -3.09 17.11 1.56
C GLY A 63 -1.59 17.35 1.75
N TYR A 64 -0.73 16.39 1.45
CA TYR A 64 0.73 16.51 1.54
C TYR A 64 1.46 15.66 0.48
N PRO A 65 2.70 16.05 0.08
CA PRO A 65 3.48 15.29 -0.88
C PRO A 65 3.93 13.94 -0.30
N LEU A 66 3.93 12.91 -1.14
CA LEU A 66 4.42 11.58 -0.79
C LEU A 66 5.85 11.32 -1.26
N ILE A 67 6.24 11.97 -2.37
CA ILE A 67 7.53 11.75 -3.01
C ILE A 67 8.23 13.08 -3.29
N GLU A 68 9.49 13.18 -2.89
CA GLU A 68 10.42 14.21 -3.30
C GLU A 68 11.14 13.79 -4.59
N ARG A 69 11.20 14.71 -5.57
CA ARG A 69 11.93 14.49 -6.81
C ARG A 69 13.33 15.08 -6.69
N THR A 70 14.35 14.28 -6.94
CA THR A 70 15.70 14.78 -7.16
C THR A 70 15.85 15.13 -8.64
N VAL A 71 16.07 16.40 -8.95
CA VAL A 71 16.40 16.81 -10.32
C VAL A 71 17.79 16.26 -10.66
N GLY A 72 17.88 15.41 -11.68
CA GLY A 72 19.13 14.80 -12.11
C GLY A 72 19.43 15.11 -13.57
N GLY A 73 20.68 15.46 -13.86
CA GLY A 73 21.25 15.57 -15.22
C GLY A 73 21.40 14.20 -15.90
N ALA A 74 22.49 13.98 -16.66
CA ALA A 74 22.66 12.86 -17.59
C ALA A 74 22.37 11.42 -17.07
N GLY A 75 22.33 11.19 -15.75
CA GLY A 75 21.96 9.90 -15.12
C GLY A 75 20.47 9.72 -14.77
N GLY A 76 19.63 10.72 -15.01
CA GLY A 76 18.20 10.71 -14.70
C GLY A 76 17.87 11.18 -13.28
N GLY A 77 16.68 11.77 -13.11
CA GLY A 77 16.16 12.19 -11.80
C GLY A 77 15.69 11.02 -10.93
N GLY A 78 15.80 11.20 -9.61
CA GLY A 78 15.43 10.22 -8.57
C GLY A 78 14.08 10.50 -7.91
N SER A 79 13.63 9.56 -7.08
CA SER A 79 12.45 9.73 -6.22
C SER A 79 12.74 9.17 -4.82
N SER A 80 12.52 9.99 -3.80
CA SER A 80 12.60 9.60 -2.39
C SER A 80 11.28 9.86 -1.68
N LEU A 81 10.99 9.11 -0.62
CA LEU A 81 9.80 9.36 0.20
C LEU A 81 9.99 10.60 1.08
N THR A 82 8.93 11.39 1.22
CA THR A 82 8.84 12.43 2.25
C THR A 82 8.83 11.81 3.65
N LYS A 83 9.00 12.64 4.68
CA LYS A 83 8.88 12.16 6.07
C LYS A 83 7.45 11.69 6.37
N GLU A 84 6.47 12.47 5.93
CA GLU A 84 5.04 12.20 6.10
C GLU A 84 4.63 10.88 5.44
N ALA A 85 5.16 10.58 4.25
CA ALA A 85 4.94 9.29 3.60
C ALA A 85 5.50 8.12 4.41
N LYS A 86 6.69 8.26 5.01
CA LYS A 86 7.29 7.21 5.85
C LYS A 86 6.45 6.99 7.12
N ASP A 87 6.00 8.05 7.76
CA ASP A 87 5.15 7.99 8.95
C ASP A 87 3.80 7.33 8.62
N LEU A 88 3.17 7.68 7.49
CA LEU A 88 1.95 7.05 6.97
C LEU A 88 2.15 5.55 6.74
N MET A 89 3.24 5.17 6.06
CA MET A 89 3.57 3.77 5.77
C MET A 89 3.77 2.95 7.06
N GLN A 90 4.48 3.51 8.04
CA GLN A 90 4.70 2.85 9.32
C GLN A 90 3.38 2.62 10.06
N ASN A 91 2.54 3.65 10.14
CA ASN A 91 1.23 3.54 10.80
C ASN A 91 0.31 2.53 10.10
N TYR A 92 0.26 2.58 8.76
CA TYR A 92 -0.53 1.63 7.98
C TYR A 92 -0.04 0.19 8.18
N HIS A 93 1.28 -0.04 8.19
CA HIS A 93 1.84 -1.37 8.41
C HIS A 93 1.45 -1.95 9.77
N SER A 94 1.65 -1.18 10.85
CA SER A 94 1.31 -1.60 12.21
C SER A 94 -0.19 -1.89 12.34
N PHE A 95 -1.03 -1.01 11.78
CA PHE A 95 -2.47 -1.19 11.79
C PHE A 95 -2.91 -2.48 11.08
N ILE A 96 -2.35 -2.77 9.90
CA ILE A 96 -2.69 -4.00 9.16
C ILE A 96 -2.29 -5.25 9.94
N GLN A 97 -1.13 -5.25 10.61
CA GLN A 97 -0.71 -6.39 11.44
C GLN A 97 -1.69 -6.67 12.58
N GLU A 98 -2.10 -5.62 13.31
CA GLU A 98 -3.06 -5.76 14.40
C GLU A 98 -4.45 -6.15 13.90
N ALA A 99 -4.90 -5.55 12.78
CA ALA A 99 -6.17 -5.87 12.15
C ALA A 99 -6.21 -7.32 11.67
N GLU A 100 -5.15 -7.82 11.06
CA GLU A 100 -5.04 -9.22 10.62
C GLU A 100 -5.14 -10.19 11.79
N ALA A 101 -4.47 -9.91 12.91
CA ALA A 101 -4.55 -10.72 14.11
C ALA A 101 -5.99 -10.75 14.66
N ALA A 102 -6.64 -9.59 14.77
CA ALA A 102 -8.01 -9.48 15.25
C ALA A 102 -9.02 -10.19 14.33
N LEU A 103 -8.90 -10.00 13.02
CA LEU A 103 -9.78 -10.63 12.03
C LEU A 103 -9.61 -12.15 12.01
N ASN A 104 -8.38 -12.66 12.16
CA ASN A 104 -8.13 -14.09 12.28
C ASN A 104 -8.75 -14.66 13.56
N GLN A 105 -8.64 -13.96 14.70
CA GLN A 105 -9.30 -14.36 15.94
C GLN A 105 -10.82 -14.43 15.78
N LEU A 106 -11.43 -13.41 15.15
CA LEU A 106 -12.87 -13.41 14.85
C LEU A 106 -13.24 -14.55 13.90
N PHE A 107 -12.46 -14.78 12.85
CA PHE A 107 -12.69 -15.86 11.91
C PHE A 107 -12.66 -17.22 12.61
N HIS A 108 -11.69 -17.47 13.48
CA HIS A 108 -11.65 -18.70 14.28
C HIS A 108 -12.85 -18.80 15.22
N LYS A 109 -13.23 -17.71 15.89
CA LYS A 109 -14.38 -17.68 16.81
C LYS A 109 -15.69 -18.10 16.12
N TYR A 110 -15.94 -17.63 14.90
CA TYR A 110 -17.21 -17.86 14.21
C TYR A 110 -17.20 -19.04 13.22
N PHE A 111 -16.04 -19.41 12.67
CA PHE A 111 -15.94 -20.40 11.59
C PHE A 111 -15.09 -21.64 11.93
N ALA A 112 -14.40 -21.70 13.07
CA ALA A 112 -13.60 -22.89 13.43
C ALA A 112 -14.43 -24.10 13.90
N LYS A 113 -15.70 -23.90 14.29
CA LYS A 113 -16.62 -24.98 14.70
C LYS A 113 -17.66 -25.34 13.63
N THR A 114 -17.72 -24.61 12.54
CA THR A 114 -18.69 -24.86 11.47
C THR A 114 -18.12 -26.01 10.62
N ASN A 115 -18.42 -27.24 11.02
CA ASN A 115 -18.38 -28.40 10.13
C ASN A 115 -19.44 -28.16 9.04
N ILE A 116 -19.12 -27.32 8.06
CA ILE A 116 -19.85 -27.29 6.80
C ILE A 116 -19.28 -28.47 6.01
N SER A 117 -19.84 -29.64 6.30
CA SER A 117 -19.72 -30.85 5.48
C SER A 117 -20.39 -30.66 4.14
#